data_AF-A0A031I8H7-F1
#
_entry.id   AF-A0A031I8H7-F1
#
_cell.length_a   1.000
_cell.length_b   1.000
_cell.length_c   1.000
_cell.angle_alpha   90.00
_cell.angle_beta   90.00
_cell.angle_gamma   90.00
#
_symmetry.space_group_name_H-M   'P 1'
#
loop_
_entity.id
_entity.type
_entity.pdbx_description
1 polymer ?
#
loop_
_entity_poly.entity_id
_entity_poly.type
_entity_poly.pdbx_seq_one_letter_code
_entity_poly.pdbx_strand_id
1 'polypeptide(L)'
;MAGVVTLAGTARPRQGTPDPREALAKVIDGSRDSYAALSRMLDRPPHYLRRFVTDGIPRALRPDEHRRLADYFGLTERALGIRDLWADQP
;
A
#
# COMPACT_ATOMS: atom_id res chain seq x y z
N MET A 1 28.80 8.00 27.18
CA MET A 1 28.47 8.61 25.89
C MET A 1 27.11 8.10 25.46
N ALA A 2 26.08 8.92 25.66
CA ALA A 2 24.68 8.58 25.49
C ALA A 2 24.28 8.67 24.00
N GLY A 3 23.58 7.66 23.51
CA GLY A 3 22.87 7.68 22.23
C GLY A 3 21.51 7.06 22.45
N VAL A 4 20.64 7.79 23.15
CA VAL A 4 19.23 7.42 23.33
C VAL A 4 18.53 7.59 21.99
N VAL A 5 18.23 6.49 21.31
CA VAL A 5 17.34 6.51 20.15
C VAL A 5 15.92 6.59 20.69
N THR A 6 15.35 7.79 20.63
CA THR A 6 13.93 8.05 20.90
C THR A 6 13.08 7.29 19.90
N LEU A 7 12.51 6.16 20.34
CA LEU A 7 11.43 5.47 19.63
C LEU A 7 10.14 6.26 19.85
N ALA A 8 9.77 7.10 18.88
CA ALA A 8 8.41 7.62 18.78
C ALA A 8 7.48 6.44 18.48
N GLY A 9 6.79 5.95 19.50
CA GLY A 9 5.77 4.93 19.35
C GLY A 9 4.48 5.54 18.84
N THR A 10 3.98 5.04 17.70
CA THR A 10 2.54 4.90 17.45
C THR A 10 2.30 3.68 16.55
N ALA A 11 1.67 2.66 17.15
CA ALA A 11 1.16 1.43 16.54
C ALA A 11 2.18 0.50 15.87
N ARG A 12 2.78 -0.41 16.65
CA ARG A 12 3.23 -1.71 16.13
C ARG A 12 1.98 -2.43 15.61
N PRO A 13 1.87 -2.82 14.33
CA PRO A 13 0.69 -3.55 13.87
C PRO A 13 0.53 -4.81 14.75
N ARG A 14 -0.67 -5.02 15.28
CA ARG A 14 -1.01 -6.27 15.99
C ARG A 14 -0.61 -7.42 15.07
N GLN A 15 0.25 -8.32 15.54
CA GLN A 15 0.39 -9.62 14.88
C GLN A 15 -1.00 -10.28 14.90
N GLY A 16 -1.70 -10.29 13.77
CA GLY A 16 -3.06 -10.83 13.72
C GLY A 16 -3.91 -10.55 12.47
N THR A 17 -3.52 -9.68 11.55
CA THR A 17 -4.20 -9.58 10.23
C THR A 17 -3.16 -9.12 9.19
N PRO A 18 -3.01 -9.80 8.04
CA PRO A 18 -2.06 -9.40 7.00
C PRO A 18 -2.28 -7.93 6.62
N ASP A 19 -1.23 -7.11 6.55
CA ASP A 19 -1.41 -5.72 6.11
C ASP A 19 -1.72 -5.74 4.60
N PRO A 20 -2.88 -5.24 4.15
CA PRO A 20 -3.20 -5.03 2.73
C PRO A 20 -2.07 -4.32 1.94
N ARG A 21 -1.29 -3.45 2.58
CA ARG A 21 -0.11 -2.80 1.98
C ARG A 21 1.01 -3.79 1.68
N GLU A 22 1.25 -4.76 2.56
CA GLU A 22 2.25 -5.81 2.34
C GLU A 22 1.82 -6.73 1.20
N ALA A 23 0.52 -7.01 1.06
CA ALA A 23 0.00 -7.78 -0.06
C ALA A 23 0.24 -7.05 -1.40
N LEU A 24 -0.09 -5.76 -1.46
CA LEU A 24 0.20 -4.94 -2.63
C LEU A 24 1.70 -4.87 -2.92
N ALA A 25 2.54 -4.68 -1.89
CA ALA A 25 3.99 -4.65 -2.05
C ALA A 25 4.52 -5.94 -2.69
N LYS A 26 4.06 -7.11 -2.23
CA LYS A 26 4.44 -8.40 -2.81
C LYS A 26 4.04 -8.53 -4.29
N VAL A 27 2.86 -8.04 -4.67
CA VAL A 27 2.41 -8.06 -6.07
C VAL A 27 3.28 -7.14 -6.93
N ILE A 28 3.58 -5.93 -6.45
CA ILE A 28 4.41 -4.96 -7.18
C ILE A 28 5.86 -5.45 -7.29
N ASP A 29 6.44 -5.94 -6.20
CA ASP A 29 7.83 -6.41 -6.16
C ASP A 29 8.03 -7.69 -7.00
N GLY A 30 6.95 -8.46 -7.22
CA GLY A 30 6.92 -9.59 -8.15
C GLY A 30 6.61 -9.22 -9.61
N SER A 31 6.22 -7.96 -9.87
CA SER A 31 5.98 -7.41 -11.20
C SER A 31 7.27 -6.87 -11.84
N ARG A 32 7.22 -6.60 -13.15
CA ARG A 32 8.29 -5.89 -13.86
C ARG A 32 8.23 -4.37 -13.65
N ASP A 33 7.11 -3.87 -13.13
CA ASP A 33 6.85 -2.44 -13.03
C ASP A 33 7.23 -1.84 -11.68
N SER A 34 7.83 -0.66 -11.73
CA SER A 34 8.15 0.11 -10.53
C SER A 34 6.90 0.77 -9.92
N TYR A 35 6.95 1.03 -8.61
CA TYR A 35 5.98 1.89 -7.91
C TYR A 35 5.71 3.22 -8.64
N ALA A 36 6.75 3.78 -9.27
CA ALA A 36 6.65 5.05 -9.99
C ALA A 36 5.88 4.94 -11.32
N ALA A 37 6.00 3.81 -12.02
CA ALA A 37 5.23 3.56 -13.24
C ALA A 37 3.74 3.37 -12.90
N LEU A 38 3.47 2.53 -11.91
CA LEU A 38 2.11 2.27 -11.43
C LEU A 38 1.45 3.53 -10.84
N SER A 39 2.20 4.37 -10.13
CA SER A 39 1.65 5.65 -9.64
C SER A 39 1.23 6.57 -10.79
N ARG A 40 1.99 6.60 -11.88
CA ARG A 40 1.62 7.38 -13.08
C ARG A 40 0.40 6.80 -13.79
N MET A 41 0.27 5.48 -13.86
CA MET A 41 -0.95 4.82 -14.37
C MET A 41 -2.21 5.24 -13.60
N LEU A 42 -2.06 5.58 -12.32
CA LEU A 42 -3.15 6.07 -11.47
C LEU A 42 -3.35 7.60 -11.54
N ASP A 43 -2.68 8.30 -12.44
CA ASP A 43 -2.67 9.77 -12.52
C ASP A 43 -2.18 10.42 -11.21
N ARG A 44 -1.22 9.76 -10.53
CA ARG A 44 -0.64 10.20 -9.26
C ARG A 44 0.84 10.56 -9.36
N PRO A 45 1.38 11.35 -8.41
CA PRO A 45 2.80 11.61 -8.32
C PRO A 45 3.61 10.29 -8.20
N PRO A 46 4.83 10.21 -8.78
CA PRO A 46 5.61 8.96 -8.83
C PRO A 46 5.90 8.27 -7.49
N HIS A 47 5.84 9.01 -6.38
CA HIS A 47 6.09 8.49 -5.04
C HIS A 47 4.83 7.96 -4.34
N TYR A 48 3.65 8.08 -4.96
CA TYR A 48 2.36 7.84 -4.31
C TYR A 48 2.22 6.42 -3.76
N LEU A 49 2.41 5.38 -4.58
CA LEU A 49 2.26 4.00 -4.12
C LEU A 49 3.37 3.58 -3.14
N ARG A 50 4.59 4.10 -3.33
CA ARG A 50 5.69 3.83 -2.38
C ARG A 50 5.40 4.42 -1.01
N ARG A 51 4.90 5.67 -0.97
CA ARG A 51 4.47 6.34 0.27
C ARG A 51 3.28 5.63 0.91
N PHE A 52 2.34 5.14 0.10
CA PHE A 52 1.22 4.35 0.59
C PHE A 52 1.67 3.07 1.29
N VAL A 53 2.61 2.33 0.69
CA VAL A 53 3.15 1.08 1.25
C VAL A 53 4.08 1.33 2.44
N THR A 54 5.00 2.28 2.34
CA THR A 54 6.03 2.52 3.38
C THR A 54 5.53 3.39 4.52
N ASP A 55 4.87 4.50 4.21
CA ASP A 55 4.47 5.51 5.19
C ASP A 55 3.00 5.36 5.61
N GLY A 56 2.24 4.47 4.96
CA GLY A 56 0.82 4.27 5.23
C GLY A 56 -0.05 5.48 4.85
N ILE A 57 0.44 6.34 3.96
CA ILE A 57 -0.23 7.59 3.56
C ILE A 57 -0.45 7.58 2.03
N PRO A 58 -1.69 7.73 1.55
CA PRO A 58 -2.94 7.84 2.31
C PRO A 58 -3.29 6.55 3.09
N ARG A 59 -4.24 6.63 4.04
CA ARG A 59 -4.67 5.43 4.79
C ARG A 59 -5.27 4.35 3.88
N ALA A 60 -5.94 4.77 2.81
CA ALA A 60 -6.60 3.91 1.83
C ALA A 60 -6.41 4.44 0.41
N LEU A 61 -6.37 3.54 -0.58
CA LEU A 61 -6.49 3.90 -2.00
C LEU A 61 -7.94 4.17 -2.35
N ARG A 62 -8.18 4.98 -3.39
CA ARG A 62 -9.53 5.22 -3.90
C ARG A 62 -10.10 3.96 -4.56
N PRO A 63 -11.44 3.79 -4.58
CA PRO A 63 -12.09 2.67 -5.29
C PRO A 63 -11.63 2.51 -6.74
N ASP A 64 -11.51 3.60 -7.48
CA ASP A 64 -11.08 3.58 -8.88
C ASP A 64 -9.60 3.20 -9.05
N GLU A 65 -8.74 3.59 -8.11
CA GLU A 65 -7.30 3.27 -8.16
C GLU A 65 -7.08 1.77 -8.02
N HIS A 66 -7.86 1.13 -7.16
CA HIS A 66 -7.81 -0.30 -6.96
C HIS A 66 -8.33 -1.08 -8.14
N ARG A 67 -9.47 -0.67 -8.73
CA ARG A 67 -9.99 -1.32 -9.94
C ARG A 67 -8.94 -1.31 -11.04
N ARG A 68 -8.30 -0.15 -11.26
CA ARG A 68 -7.20 -0.03 -12.23
C ARG A 68 -6.02 -0.94 -11.89
N LEU A 69 -5.62 -1.06 -10.63
CA LEU A 69 -4.54 -1.97 -10.22
C LEU A 69 -4.93 -3.45 -10.39
N ALA A 70 -6.15 -3.81 -10.01
CA ALA A 70 -6.69 -5.16 -10.16
C ALA A 70 -6.75 -5.56 -11.64
N ASP A 71 -7.28 -4.70 -12.50
CA ASP A 71 -7.33 -4.87 -13.95
C ASP A 71 -5.91 -4.96 -14.54
N TYR A 72 -4.99 -4.10 -14.10
CA TYR A 72 -3.60 -4.10 -14.56
C TYR A 72 -2.88 -5.41 -14.27
N PHE A 73 -3.03 -5.95 -13.05
CA PHE A 73 -2.40 -7.21 -12.66
C PHE A 73 -3.19 -8.44 -13.10
N GLY A 74 -4.39 -8.28 -13.66
CA GLY A 74 -5.30 -9.39 -13.95
C GLY A 74 -5.73 -10.14 -12.68
N LEU A 75 -5.78 -9.45 -11.54
CA LEU A 75 -6.11 -10.01 -10.24
C LEU A 75 -7.50 -9.56 -9.80
N THR A 76 -8.17 -10.39 -9.00
CA THR A 76 -9.39 -9.93 -8.32
C THR A 76 -9.05 -8.97 -7.19
N GLU A 77 -10.00 -8.10 -6.86
CA GLU A 77 -9.94 -7.18 -5.71
C GLU A 77 -9.51 -7.86 -4.39
N ARG A 78 -9.95 -9.11 -4.17
CA ARG A 78 -9.56 -9.90 -3.00
C ARG A 78 -8.13 -10.42 -3.09
N ALA A 79 -7.69 -10.82 -4.28
CA ALA A 79 -6.35 -11.34 -4.51
C ALA A 79 -5.26 -10.26 -4.40
N LEU A 80 -5.61 -9.01 -4.71
CA LEU A 80 -4.72 -7.86 -4.51
C LEU A 80 -4.52 -7.52 -3.02
N GLY A 81 -5.36 -8.06 -2.13
CA GLY A 81 -5.25 -7.89 -0.68
C GLY A 81 -5.66 -6.52 -0.17
N ILE A 82 -6.01 -5.55 -1.02
CA ILE A 82 -6.25 -4.15 -0.63
C ILE A 82 -7.65 -3.91 -0.05
N ARG A 83 -8.59 -4.86 -0.19
CA ARG A 83 -9.97 -4.72 0.29
C ARG A 83 -10.06 -4.28 1.77
N ASP A 84 -9.11 -4.67 2.59
CA ASP A 84 -9.12 -4.37 4.03
C ASP A 84 -8.84 -2.88 4.34
N LEU A 85 -8.27 -2.12 3.40
CA LEU A 85 -8.07 -0.66 3.58
C LEU A 85 -9.32 0.16 3.26
N TRP A 86 -10.35 -0.47 2.70
CA TRP A 86 -11.59 0.20 2.28
C TRP A 86 -12.63 0.24 3.39
N ALA A 87 -12.54 -0.68 4.35
CA ALA A 87 -13.50 -0.84 5.44
C ALA A 87 -13.36 0.20 6.56
N ASP A 88 -12.32 1.04 6.53
CA ASP A 88 -12.00 2.03 7.58
C ASP A 88 -12.20 3.49 7.10
N GLN A 89 -13.09 3.73 6.14
CA GLN A 89 -13.57 5.08 5.82
C GLN A 89 -14.96 5.28 6.46
N PRO A 90 -15.15 6.26 7.36
CA PRO A 90 -16.45 6.58 7.95
C PRO A 90 -17.44 7.14 6.92
#